data_AF-A0A7Z9MLZ3-F1
#
_entry.id   AF-A0A7Z9MLZ3-F1
#
_cell.length_a   1.000
_cell.length_b   1.000
_cell.length_c   1.000
_cell.angle_alpha   90.00
_cell.angle_beta   90.00
_cell.angle_gamma   90.00
#
_symmetry.space_group_name_H-M   'P 1'
#
loop_
_entity.id
_entity.type
_entity.pdbx_description
1 polymer ?
#
loop_
_entity_poly.entity_id
_entity_poly.type
_entity_poly.pdbx_seq_one_letter_code
_entity_poly.pdbx_strand_id
1 'polypeptide(L)'
;MPDSSLPSARTALHGTESQEVTPRFQTEYADLAFNVTNRMELGGNWTRFQPCDEQFKVSCNANLVPQLNPDIRFGVQLDGTILDRIRVDVDFDQAREFDAANRINISYEGTEGDILQRLDVGDVTFGLPASRFLTEGIPAGNFGFQADGQLGGLDFQAVWAQQRGDLNSRVFQLTGLGDQRAYVQEDTLVLDDADYVRGQFFFLVDPQEIEDYPYVDALALDLSSVSPGTTPGIEPVQLYRFEDEPAFQQQVEGFIQADAVAEKDGERVVESGWFRYLQPGLDYFVHPSGLWIALRSSLRRDEMLAVTYVTALGDTVGDYNPERLHNVGGRPTLKLLKASGANHQPGRPTWDLEMHQVY
;
A
#
# COMPACT_ATOMS: atom_id res chain seq x y z
N MET A 1 8.23 -18.57 -55.15
CA MET A 1 7.86 -19.94 -54.74
C MET A 1 8.26 -20.11 -53.28
N PRO A 2 7.40 -20.67 -52.43
CA PRO A 2 6.29 -20.00 -51.75
C PRO A 2 6.60 -19.89 -50.23
N ASP A 3 6.21 -18.82 -49.52
CA ASP A 3 4.89 -18.55 -48.92
C ASP A 3 4.26 -19.77 -48.23
N SER A 4 4.33 -19.81 -46.90
CA SER A 4 3.66 -20.81 -46.06
C SER A 4 2.85 -20.11 -44.98
N SER A 5 1.77 -19.46 -45.40
CA SER A 5 0.63 -19.17 -44.54
C SER A 5 -0.04 -20.48 -44.14
N LEU A 6 0.07 -20.86 -42.86
CA LEU A 6 -0.75 -21.94 -42.29
C LEU A 6 -2.19 -21.44 -42.13
N PRO A 7 -3.21 -22.16 -42.64
CA PRO A 7 -4.59 -21.74 -42.47
C PRO A 7 -5.07 -22.02 -41.04
N SER A 8 -5.74 -21.01 -40.48
CA SER A 8 -6.54 -21.08 -39.27
C SER A 8 -7.71 -22.05 -39.49
N ALA A 9 -7.73 -23.17 -38.78
CA ALA A 9 -8.91 -23.99 -38.63
C ALA A 9 -9.54 -23.72 -37.25
N ARG A 10 -10.33 -22.65 -37.14
CA ARG A 10 -11.32 -22.52 -36.07
C ARG A 10 -12.52 -23.38 -36.44
N THR A 11 -12.52 -24.63 -35.98
CA THR A 11 -13.75 -25.42 -35.91
C THR A 11 -14.62 -24.80 -34.82
N ALA A 12 -15.61 -24.01 -35.22
CA ALA A 12 -16.69 -23.60 -34.35
C ALA A 12 -17.57 -24.83 -34.09
N LEU A 13 -17.30 -25.54 -32.99
CA LEU A 13 -18.27 -26.45 -32.41
C LEU A 13 -19.35 -25.58 -31.76
N HIS A 14 -20.53 -25.54 -32.37
CA HIS A 14 -21.75 -25.14 -31.68
C HIS A 14 -21.98 -26.13 -30.55
N GLY A 15 -21.58 -25.74 -29.34
CA GLY A 15 -21.99 -26.39 -28.11
C GLY A 15 -23.45 -26.04 -27.88
N THR A 16 -24.34 -26.96 -28.20
CA THR A 16 -25.70 -26.99 -27.67
C THR A 16 -25.58 -26.98 -26.14
N GLU A 17 -26.18 -26.00 -25.46
CA GLU A 17 -26.35 -26.01 -24.01
C GLU A 17 -27.19 -27.24 -23.63
N SER A 18 -26.52 -28.36 -23.39
CA SER A 18 -27.08 -29.44 -22.61
C SER A 18 -27.16 -28.95 -21.18
N GLN A 19 -28.38 -28.69 -20.70
CA GLN A 19 -28.65 -28.59 -19.26
C GLN A 19 -28.02 -29.81 -18.58
N GLU A 20 -26.90 -29.59 -17.87
CA GLU A 20 -26.30 -30.62 -17.03
C GLU A 20 -27.32 -30.95 -15.94
N VAL A 21 -27.98 -32.11 -16.10
CA VAL A 21 -28.84 -32.67 -15.07
C VAL A 21 -27.93 -32.97 -13.87
N THR A 22 -28.04 -32.19 -12.81
CA THR A 22 -27.30 -32.45 -11.56
C THR A 22 -27.59 -33.88 -11.10
N PRO A 23 -26.56 -34.72 -10.87
CA PRO A 23 -26.78 -36.08 -10.40
C PRO A 23 -27.60 -36.08 -9.11
N ARG A 24 -28.72 -36.79 -9.12
CA ARG A 24 -29.59 -36.97 -7.94
C ARG A 24 -29.42 -38.37 -7.37
N PHE A 25 -29.17 -38.44 -6.07
CA PHE A 25 -29.15 -39.65 -5.27
C PHE A 25 -30.50 -39.82 -4.59
N GLN A 26 -31.24 -40.86 -4.99
CA GLN A 26 -32.60 -41.15 -4.49
C GLN A 26 -32.65 -42.52 -3.83
N THR A 27 -33.09 -42.55 -2.58
CA THR A 27 -33.35 -43.74 -1.77
C THR A 27 -34.66 -43.56 -1.02
N GLU A 28 -35.13 -44.61 -0.32
CA GLU A 28 -36.30 -44.50 0.56
C GLU A 28 -36.09 -43.53 1.74
N TYR A 29 -34.83 -43.15 2.03
CA TYR A 29 -34.48 -42.27 3.15
C TYR A 29 -33.84 -40.95 2.71
N ALA A 30 -33.60 -40.70 1.42
CA ALA A 30 -32.90 -39.49 0.98
C ALA A 30 -33.18 -39.16 -0.50
N ASP A 31 -33.44 -37.90 -0.80
CA ASP A 31 -33.45 -37.32 -2.14
C ASP A 31 -32.48 -36.13 -2.16
N LEU A 32 -31.27 -36.35 -2.68
CA LEU A 32 -30.17 -35.39 -2.65
C LEU A 32 -29.64 -35.13 -4.06
N ALA A 33 -29.68 -33.89 -4.52
CA ALA A 33 -28.94 -33.42 -5.69
C ALA A 33 -27.52 -33.06 -5.25
N PHE A 34 -26.51 -33.66 -5.89
CA PHE A 34 -25.11 -33.48 -5.52
C PHE A 34 -24.25 -33.20 -6.74
N ASN A 35 -23.47 -32.12 -6.66
CA ASN A 35 -22.47 -31.75 -7.65
C ASN A 35 -21.14 -31.48 -6.95
N VAL A 36 -20.05 -31.99 -7.53
CA VAL A 36 -18.69 -31.73 -7.05
C VAL A 36 -17.84 -31.29 -8.22
N THR A 37 -17.27 -30.11 -8.10
CA THR A 37 -16.26 -29.60 -8.99
C THR A 37 -14.90 -29.74 -8.31
N ASN A 38 -13.91 -30.28 -9.01
CA ASN A 38 -12.55 -30.39 -8.51
C ASN A 38 -11.58 -29.94 -9.60
N ARG A 39 -10.63 -29.09 -9.23
CA ARG A 39 -9.49 -28.71 -10.04
C ARG A 39 -8.23 -28.93 -9.23
N MET A 40 -7.35 -29.78 -9.75
CA MET A 40 -6.05 -30.07 -9.17
C MET A 40 -4.96 -29.70 -10.18
N GLU A 41 -4.08 -28.79 -9.77
CA GLU A 41 -2.91 -28.37 -10.53
C GLU A 41 -1.64 -28.70 -9.74
N LEU A 42 -0.73 -29.45 -10.34
CA LEU A 42 0.55 -29.78 -9.72
C LEU A 42 1.66 -29.03 -10.45
N GLY A 43 2.12 -27.93 -9.84
CA GLY A 43 3.27 -27.17 -10.32
C GLY A 43 4.54 -27.48 -9.52
N GLY A 44 5.70 -27.16 -10.08
CA GLY A 44 6.94 -27.16 -9.33
C GLY A 44 7.96 -26.21 -9.94
N ASN A 45 8.77 -25.57 -9.09
CA ASN A 45 9.89 -24.74 -9.54
C ASN A 45 11.22 -25.44 -9.24
N TRP A 46 12.11 -25.45 -10.23
CA TRP A 46 13.49 -25.92 -10.08
C TRP A 46 14.45 -24.88 -10.63
N THR A 47 15.10 -24.16 -9.73
CA THR A 47 16.11 -23.15 -10.07
C THR A 47 17.50 -23.72 -9.92
N ARG A 48 18.25 -23.79 -11.03
CA ARG A 48 19.67 -24.11 -11.03
C ARG A 48 20.46 -22.83 -11.33
N PHE A 49 21.15 -22.30 -10.33
CA PHE A 49 22.07 -21.17 -10.52
C PHE A 49 23.42 -21.67 -11.04
N GLN A 50 23.87 -21.15 -12.18
CA GLN A 50 25.26 -21.23 -12.66
C GLN A 50 25.60 -19.95 -13.45
N PRO A 51 26.75 -19.29 -13.20
CA PRO A 51 27.81 -19.64 -12.25
C PRO A 51 27.57 -19.09 -10.83
N CYS A 52 27.95 -19.88 -9.83
CA CYS A 52 28.08 -19.42 -8.45
C CYS A 52 29.39 -18.64 -8.34
N ASP A 53 29.35 -17.33 -8.56
CA ASP A 53 30.52 -16.48 -8.37
C ASP A 53 30.62 -16.08 -6.89
N GLU A 54 31.74 -16.43 -6.24
CA GLU A 54 32.01 -16.06 -4.84
C GLU A 54 32.13 -14.54 -4.64
N GLN A 55 32.24 -13.73 -5.71
CA GLN A 55 32.28 -12.27 -5.62
C GLN A 55 30.96 -11.64 -5.17
N PHE A 56 29.82 -12.30 -5.41
CA PHE A 56 28.52 -11.81 -4.97
C PHE A 56 28.00 -12.72 -3.86
N LYS A 57 27.82 -12.17 -2.64
CA LYS A 57 27.23 -12.85 -1.47
C LYS A 57 25.73 -13.18 -1.66
N VAL A 58 25.33 -13.69 -2.81
CA VAL A 58 24.00 -14.24 -3.05
C VAL A 58 24.02 -15.67 -2.52
N SER A 59 23.17 -15.98 -1.55
CA SER A 59 23.13 -17.31 -0.94
C SER A 59 22.88 -18.36 -2.02
N CYS A 60 23.89 -19.18 -2.31
CA CYS A 60 23.82 -20.29 -3.25
C CYS A 60 23.04 -21.45 -2.63
N ASN A 61 21.74 -21.29 -2.38
CA ASN A 61 20.90 -22.39 -1.95
C ASN A 61 20.32 -23.08 -3.18
N ALA A 62 21.13 -23.90 -3.85
CA ALA A 62 20.66 -24.76 -4.92
C ALA A 62 19.78 -25.87 -4.31
N ASN A 63 18.47 -25.72 -4.39
CA ASN A 63 17.56 -26.80 -4.01
C ASN A 63 17.73 -27.97 -4.99
N LEU A 64 18.31 -29.07 -4.51
CA LEU A 64 18.49 -30.32 -5.27
C LEU A 64 17.15 -31.02 -5.57
N VAL A 65 16.09 -30.61 -4.89
CA VAL A 65 14.73 -31.15 -4.99
C VAL A 65 13.81 -30.04 -5.50
N PRO A 66 12.97 -30.30 -6.52
CA PRO A 66 12.01 -29.31 -7.00
C PRO A 66 11.05 -28.94 -5.86
N GLN A 67 10.79 -27.64 -5.71
CA GLN A 67 9.76 -27.20 -4.78
C GLN A 67 8.40 -27.47 -5.43
N LEU A 68 7.68 -28.46 -4.91
CA LEU A 68 6.33 -28.78 -5.36
C LEU A 68 5.34 -27.75 -4.80
N ASN A 69 4.46 -27.25 -5.65
CA ASN A 69 3.39 -26.34 -5.30
C ASN A 69 2.06 -26.87 -5.85
N PRO A 70 1.42 -27.82 -5.16
CA PRO A 70 0.09 -28.29 -5.53
C PRO A 70 -0.96 -27.21 -5.23
N ASP A 71 -1.75 -26.82 -6.22
CA ASP A 71 -2.97 -26.03 -6.06
C ASP A 71 -4.17 -26.96 -6.23
N ILE A 72 -4.96 -27.13 -5.17
CA ILE A 72 -6.15 -27.97 -5.16
C ILE A 72 -7.33 -27.06 -4.81
N ARG A 73 -8.30 -27.02 -5.71
CA ARG A 73 -9.55 -26.27 -5.55
C ARG A 73 -10.72 -27.21 -5.71
N PHE A 74 -11.74 -27.03 -4.88
CA PHE A 74 -12.96 -27.80 -4.97
C PHE A 74 -14.19 -26.93 -4.71
N GLY A 75 -15.29 -27.31 -5.34
CA GLY A 75 -16.62 -26.81 -5.07
C GLY A 75 -17.58 -27.96 -4.86
N VAL A 76 -18.56 -27.74 -3.99
CA VAL A 76 -19.59 -28.71 -3.61
C VAL A 76 -20.93 -28.00 -3.61
N GLN A 77 -21.87 -28.56 -4.37
CA GLN A 77 -23.27 -28.16 -4.31
C GLN A 77 -24.09 -29.38 -3.88
N LEU A 78 -24.83 -29.26 -2.80
CA LEU A 78 -25.68 -30.32 -2.25
C LEU A 78 -27.03 -29.71 -1.84
N ASP A 79 -28.11 -30.15 -2.44
CA ASP A 79 -29.48 -29.72 -2.11
C ASP A 79 -30.38 -30.94 -1.97
N GLY A 80 -31.21 -30.97 -0.93
CA GLY A 80 -32.25 -31.98 -0.81
C GLY A 80 -32.64 -32.32 0.62
N THR A 81 -33.25 -33.48 0.80
CA THR A 81 -33.78 -33.93 2.09
C THR A 81 -33.35 -35.34 2.44
N ILE A 82 -33.10 -35.57 3.73
CA ILE A 82 -32.89 -36.88 4.32
C ILE A 82 -34.08 -37.13 5.26
N LEU A 83 -34.80 -38.22 5.00
CA LEU A 83 -36.13 -38.49 5.52
C LEU A 83 -37.05 -37.30 5.18
N ASP A 84 -37.98 -37.01 6.08
CA ASP A 84 -38.86 -35.85 6.11
C ASP A 84 -38.40 -34.78 7.11
N ARG A 85 -37.22 -34.96 7.74
CA ARG A 85 -36.79 -34.14 8.88
C ARG A 85 -35.51 -33.36 8.67
N ILE A 86 -34.63 -33.79 7.78
CA ILE A 86 -33.35 -33.12 7.58
C ILE A 86 -33.34 -32.51 6.18
N ARG A 87 -33.08 -31.22 6.09
CA ARG A 87 -32.85 -30.52 4.84
C ARG A 87 -31.39 -30.10 4.76
N VAL A 88 -30.79 -30.31 3.61
CA VAL A 88 -29.40 -29.95 3.33
C VAL A 88 -29.38 -28.99 2.16
N ASP A 89 -28.70 -27.87 2.32
CA ASP A 89 -28.51 -26.83 1.31
C ASP A 89 -27.09 -26.27 1.46
N VAL A 90 -26.18 -26.78 0.64
CA VAL A 90 -24.76 -26.43 0.62
C VAL A 90 -24.40 -25.97 -0.79
N ASP A 91 -23.81 -24.79 -0.89
CA ASP A 91 -23.17 -24.24 -2.07
C ASP A 91 -21.85 -23.61 -1.65
N PHE A 92 -20.79 -24.42 -1.76
CA PHE A 92 -19.44 -24.05 -1.37
C PHE A 92 -18.52 -24.08 -2.59
N ASP A 93 -17.76 -23.02 -2.81
CA ASP A 93 -16.69 -22.98 -3.81
C ASP A 93 -15.47 -22.29 -3.21
N GLN A 94 -14.35 -23.01 -3.11
CA GLN A 94 -13.09 -22.47 -2.62
C GLN A 94 -12.53 -21.35 -3.51
N ALA A 95 -12.93 -21.30 -4.79
CA ALA A 95 -12.49 -20.26 -5.72
C ALA A 95 -13.38 -19.00 -5.69
N ARG A 96 -14.40 -18.94 -4.83
CA ARG A 96 -15.31 -17.78 -4.72
C ARG A 96 -14.55 -16.57 -4.19
N GLU A 97 -14.68 -15.43 -4.87
CA GLU A 97 -14.01 -14.17 -4.50
C GLU A 97 -14.51 -13.61 -3.15
N PHE A 98 -15.79 -13.83 -2.85
CA PHE A 98 -16.43 -13.39 -1.61
C PHE A 98 -16.83 -14.61 -0.76
N ASP A 99 -16.10 -14.86 0.32
CA ASP A 99 -16.35 -16.02 1.21
C ASP A 99 -17.76 -16.03 1.81
N ALA A 100 -18.34 -14.85 2.09
CA ALA A 100 -19.69 -14.71 2.64
C ALA A 100 -20.80 -15.17 1.67
N ALA A 101 -20.48 -15.37 0.40
CA ALA A 101 -21.43 -15.92 -0.56
C ALA A 101 -21.47 -17.45 -0.54
N ASN A 102 -20.49 -18.14 0.06
CA ASN A 102 -20.57 -19.58 0.30
C ASN A 102 -21.68 -19.86 1.31
N ARG A 103 -22.57 -20.81 1.00
CA ARG A 103 -23.68 -21.19 1.86
C ARG A 103 -23.52 -22.62 2.34
N ILE A 104 -23.63 -22.84 3.64
CA ILE A 104 -23.69 -24.17 4.23
C ILE A 104 -24.85 -24.13 5.22
N ASN A 105 -25.93 -24.85 4.93
CA ASN A 105 -27.06 -24.96 5.84
C ASN A 105 -27.56 -26.41 5.91
N ILE A 106 -27.62 -26.94 7.12
CA ILE A 106 -28.23 -28.23 7.43
C ILE A 106 -29.26 -27.99 8.52
N SER A 107 -30.53 -28.22 8.23
CA SER A 107 -31.61 -27.99 9.17
C SER A 107 -32.33 -29.29 9.51
N TYR A 108 -32.57 -29.51 10.80
CA TYR A 108 -33.47 -30.54 11.32
C TYR A 108 -34.81 -29.92 11.73
N GLU A 109 -35.90 -30.58 11.38
CA GLU A 109 -37.27 -30.23 11.77
C GLU A 109 -37.85 -31.34 12.66
N GLY A 110 -38.30 -30.94 13.85
CA GLY A 110 -39.00 -31.80 14.80
C GLY A 110 -40.46 -32.05 14.40
N THR A 111 -41.01 -33.14 14.90
CA THR A 111 -42.44 -33.45 14.77
C THR A 111 -43.29 -32.77 15.84
N GLU A 112 -44.61 -32.79 15.65
CA GLU A 112 -45.56 -32.23 16.61
C GLU A 112 -45.35 -32.82 18.01
N GLY A 113 -45.10 -31.96 18.99
CA GLY A 113 -44.84 -32.34 20.38
C GLY A 113 -43.36 -32.54 20.75
N ASP A 114 -42.43 -32.44 19.80
CA ASP A 114 -41.00 -32.49 20.08
C ASP A 114 -40.53 -31.21 20.80
N ILE A 115 -39.70 -31.37 21.85
CA ILE A 115 -39.11 -30.24 22.58
C ILE A 115 -38.20 -29.42 21.67
N LEU A 116 -37.42 -30.10 20.82
CA LEU A 116 -36.58 -29.47 19.80
C LEU A 116 -37.39 -29.38 18.50
N GLN A 117 -37.79 -28.16 18.13
CA GLN A 117 -38.59 -27.91 16.94
C GLN A 117 -37.71 -27.72 15.71
N ARG A 118 -36.55 -27.07 15.87
CA ARG A 118 -35.61 -26.83 14.78
C ARG A 118 -34.17 -26.80 15.28
N LEU A 119 -33.26 -27.36 14.48
CA LEU A 119 -31.82 -27.23 14.68
C LEU A 119 -31.16 -26.91 13.34
N ASP A 120 -30.62 -25.70 13.20
CA ASP A 120 -29.83 -25.28 12.03
C ASP A 120 -28.33 -25.37 12.34
N VAL A 121 -27.55 -25.83 11.36
CA VAL A 121 -26.09 -25.90 11.42
C VAL A 121 -25.50 -25.27 10.16
N GLY A 122 -24.57 -24.33 10.36
CA GLY A 122 -23.89 -23.61 9.29
C GLY A 122 -24.21 -22.12 9.38
N ASP A 123 -24.70 -21.51 8.30
CA ASP A 123 -25.02 -20.07 8.28
C ASP A 123 -26.28 -19.79 9.10
N VAL A 124 -26.10 -19.19 10.28
CA VAL A 124 -27.17 -18.88 11.23
C VAL A 124 -27.36 -17.38 11.35
N THR A 125 -28.62 -16.95 11.42
CA THR A 125 -29.00 -15.55 11.61
C THR A 125 -29.70 -15.40 12.94
N PHE A 126 -29.10 -14.65 13.86
CA PHE A 126 -29.70 -14.42 15.16
C PHE A 126 -30.77 -13.31 15.05
N GLY A 127 -32.03 -13.72 15.08
CA GLY A 127 -33.18 -12.81 15.09
C GLY A 127 -33.65 -12.53 16.51
N LEU A 128 -33.29 -11.38 17.08
CA LEU A 128 -33.81 -10.98 18.38
C LEU A 128 -35.27 -10.51 18.26
N PRO A 129 -36.13 -10.79 19.27
CA PRO A 129 -37.46 -10.20 19.35
C PRO A 129 -37.36 -8.66 19.33
N ALA A 130 -38.22 -8.02 18.55
CA ALA A 130 -38.25 -6.56 18.45
C ALA A 130 -38.41 -5.91 19.84
N SER A 131 -37.41 -5.14 20.25
CA SER A 131 -37.38 -4.45 21.55
C SER A 131 -36.83 -3.05 21.39
N ARG A 132 -37.42 -2.09 22.08
CA ARG A 132 -36.92 -0.70 22.15
C ARG A 132 -35.55 -0.55 22.81
N PHE A 133 -35.03 -1.62 23.43
CA PHE A 133 -33.74 -1.62 24.15
C PHE A 133 -32.63 -2.39 23.43
N LEU A 134 -32.95 -3.12 22.36
CA LEU A 134 -31.99 -3.89 21.58
C LEU A 134 -31.92 -3.26 20.20
N THR A 135 -30.91 -2.43 19.96
CA THR A 135 -30.65 -1.84 18.65
C THR A 135 -30.24 -2.95 17.68
N GLU A 136 -30.98 -3.08 16.57
CA GLU A 136 -30.65 -3.98 15.47
C GLU A 136 -29.22 -3.72 14.99
N GLY A 137 -28.34 -4.69 15.20
CA GLY A 137 -26.94 -4.61 14.83
C GLY A 137 -26.27 -5.98 14.91
N ILE A 138 -27.05 -7.05 14.80
CA ILE A 138 -26.52 -8.41 14.82
C ILE A 138 -25.92 -8.69 13.44
N PRO A 139 -24.62 -9.02 13.36
CA PRO A 139 -23.95 -9.30 12.10
C PRO A 139 -24.66 -10.43 11.34
N ALA A 140 -24.89 -10.24 10.05
CA ALA A 140 -25.17 -11.33 9.13
C ALA A 140 -23.86 -12.09 8.82
N GLY A 141 -23.95 -13.39 8.51
CA GLY A 141 -22.77 -14.21 8.17
C GLY A 141 -22.08 -14.85 9.39
N ASN A 142 -22.87 -15.41 10.31
CA ASN A 142 -22.34 -16.21 11.42
C ASN A 142 -22.37 -17.69 11.05
N PHE A 143 -21.28 -18.41 11.31
CA PHE A 143 -21.23 -19.85 11.12
C PHE A 143 -21.29 -20.56 12.47
N GLY A 144 -22.29 -21.41 12.69
CA GLY A 144 -22.53 -22.01 14.00
C GLY A 144 -23.71 -22.96 14.03
N PHE A 145 -24.34 -23.08 15.21
CA PHE A 145 -25.59 -23.79 15.37
C PHE A 145 -26.65 -22.91 16.04
N GLN A 146 -27.89 -23.12 15.62
CA GLN A 146 -29.08 -22.52 16.21
C GLN A 146 -30.06 -23.62 16.56
N ALA A 147 -30.58 -23.60 17.79
CA ALA A 147 -31.60 -24.52 18.25
C ALA A 147 -32.84 -23.74 18.73
N ASP A 148 -34.00 -24.09 18.18
CA ASP A 148 -35.30 -23.56 18.55
C ASP A 148 -36.16 -24.69 19.12
N GLY A 149 -36.89 -24.41 20.20
CA GLY A 149 -37.71 -25.42 20.83
C GLY A 149 -38.72 -24.88 21.82
N GLN A 150 -39.59 -25.78 22.27
CA GLN A 150 -40.65 -25.47 23.21
C GLN A 150 -40.70 -26.52 24.32
N LEU A 151 -40.61 -26.05 25.57
CA LEU A 151 -40.75 -26.89 26.76
C LEU A 151 -42.03 -26.49 27.50
N GLY A 152 -43.14 -27.16 27.18
CA GLY A 152 -44.45 -26.83 27.73
C GLY A 152 -44.94 -25.47 27.21
N GLY A 153 -45.02 -24.47 28.08
CA GLY A 153 -45.38 -23.09 27.71
C GLY A 153 -44.19 -22.15 27.53
N LEU A 154 -42.96 -22.68 27.54
CA LEU A 154 -41.72 -21.91 27.38
C LEU A 154 -41.13 -22.15 25.99
N ASP A 155 -41.05 -21.11 25.17
CA ASP A 155 -40.26 -21.12 23.95
C ASP A 155 -38.82 -20.72 24.24
N PHE A 156 -37.86 -21.43 23.65
CA PHE A 156 -36.44 -21.13 23.78
C PHE A 156 -35.77 -21.12 22.41
N GLN A 157 -34.78 -20.22 22.30
CA GLN A 157 -33.88 -20.13 21.15
C GLN A 157 -32.46 -19.98 21.68
N ALA A 158 -31.55 -20.81 21.17
CA ALA A 158 -30.14 -20.78 21.52
C ALA A 158 -29.29 -20.70 20.24
N VAL A 159 -28.34 -19.77 20.20
CA VAL A 159 -27.41 -19.61 19.08
C VAL A 159 -25.98 -19.63 19.60
N TRP A 160 -25.12 -20.45 19.00
CA TRP A 160 -23.68 -20.43 19.21
C TRP A 160 -23.00 -20.38 17.85
N ALA A 161 -22.34 -19.27 17.55
CA ALA A 161 -21.75 -19.07 16.23
C ALA A 161 -20.49 -18.22 16.30
N GLN A 162 -19.60 -18.46 15.34
CA GLN A 162 -18.43 -17.63 15.08
C GLN A 162 -18.77 -16.66 13.95
N GLN A 163 -18.59 -15.38 14.20
CA GLN A 163 -18.76 -14.34 13.19
C GLN A 163 -17.62 -14.42 12.17
N ARG A 164 -17.95 -14.55 10.88
CA ARG A 164 -16.96 -14.53 9.79
C ARG A 164 -16.89 -13.21 9.03
N GLY A 165 -17.84 -12.28 9.26
CA GLY A 165 -17.90 -10.99 8.58
C GLY A 165 -17.17 -9.87 9.34
N ASP A 166 -16.43 -9.03 8.59
CA ASP A 166 -15.83 -7.78 9.08
C ASP A 166 -16.91 -6.72 9.33
N LEU A 167 -17.00 -6.21 10.57
CA LEU A 167 -17.85 -5.07 10.90
C LEU A 167 -17.16 -3.77 10.53
N ASN A 168 -17.11 -3.46 9.24
CA ASN A 168 -16.72 -2.13 8.78
C ASN A 168 -17.94 -1.22 8.76
N SER A 169 -18.20 -0.52 9.86
CA SER A 169 -19.18 0.56 9.88
C SER A 169 -18.62 1.75 9.08
N ARG A 170 -19.18 2.02 7.90
CA ARG A 170 -18.87 3.22 7.12
C ARG A 170 -19.91 4.29 7.43
N VAL A 171 -19.47 5.44 7.93
CA VAL A 171 -20.33 6.61 8.12
C VAL A 171 -20.33 7.38 6.80
N PHE A 172 -21.50 7.50 6.18
CA PHE A 172 -21.68 8.34 5.01
C PHE A 172 -22.32 9.65 5.46
N GLN A 173 -21.55 10.74 5.44
CA GLN A 173 -22.10 12.07 5.63
C GLN A 173 -22.54 12.63 4.28
N LEU A 174 -23.85 12.84 4.12
CA LEU A 174 -24.38 13.61 3.00
C LEU A 174 -24.15 15.09 3.29
N THR A 175 -23.12 15.69 2.69
CA THR A 175 -22.91 17.13 2.72
C THR A 175 -23.48 17.77 1.44
N GLY A 176 -24.26 18.86 1.59
CA GLY A 176 -24.83 19.64 0.49
C GLY A 176 -26.37 19.79 0.52
N LEU A 177 -26.87 20.97 0.09
CA LEU A 177 -28.30 21.24 -0.14
C LEU A 177 -28.57 21.29 -1.66
N GLY A 178 -29.56 20.54 -2.15
CA GLY A 178 -29.98 20.56 -3.56
C GLY A 178 -29.17 19.66 -4.50
N ASP A 179 -29.02 20.07 -5.76
CA ASP A 179 -28.39 19.31 -6.87
C ASP A 179 -26.86 19.11 -6.74
N GLN A 180 -26.25 19.56 -5.64
CA GLN A 180 -24.81 19.45 -5.38
C GLN A 180 -24.48 18.38 -4.32
N ARG A 181 -25.14 17.21 -4.40
CA ARG A 181 -24.80 16.07 -3.53
C ARG A 181 -23.49 15.45 -4.01
N ALA A 182 -22.41 15.72 -3.30
CA ALA A 182 -21.16 14.99 -3.43
C ALA A 182 -21.14 13.84 -2.43
N TYR A 183 -20.79 12.64 -2.88
CA TYR A 183 -20.45 11.54 -1.99
C TYR A 183 -19.05 11.80 -1.44
N VAL A 184 -18.94 12.27 -0.20
CA VAL A 184 -17.65 12.35 0.49
C VAL A 184 -17.48 11.05 1.27
N GLN A 185 -16.56 10.21 0.80
CA GLN A 185 -16.03 9.14 1.61
C GLN A 185 -15.08 9.79 2.63
N GLU A 186 -15.53 9.97 3.87
CA GLU A 186 -14.66 10.42 4.96
C GLU A 186 -13.71 9.28 5.31
N ASP A 187 -12.58 9.22 4.61
CA ASP A 187 -11.40 8.58 5.15
C ASP A 187 -10.77 9.61 6.08
N THR A 188 -10.98 9.48 7.39
CA THR A 188 -10.39 10.41 8.36
C THR A 188 -8.89 10.20 8.37
N LEU A 189 -8.16 11.05 7.65
CA LEU A 189 -6.71 11.10 7.72
C LEU A 189 -6.31 11.76 9.04
N VAL A 190 -5.80 10.96 9.98
CA VAL A 190 -5.19 11.48 11.21
C VAL A 190 -3.79 11.94 10.87
N LEU A 191 -3.54 13.25 11.00
CA LEU A 191 -2.21 13.85 10.84
C LEU A 191 -1.67 14.15 12.23
N ASP A 192 -0.62 13.44 12.65
CA ASP A 192 0.14 13.77 13.85
C ASP A 192 1.23 14.79 13.51
N ASP A 193 1.54 15.70 14.43
CA ASP A 193 2.52 16.77 14.18
C ASP A 193 3.93 16.21 13.90
N ALA A 194 4.22 15.02 14.43
CA ALA A 194 5.47 14.27 14.25
C ALA A 194 5.56 13.48 12.92
N ASP A 195 4.45 13.29 12.22
CA ASP A 195 4.32 12.46 11.00
C ASP A 195 4.52 13.26 9.71
N TYR A 196 5.32 14.32 9.76
CA TYR A 196 5.70 15.07 8.57
C TYR A 196 6.58 14.24 7.62
N VAL A 197 6.57 14.60 6.34
CA VAL A 197 7.31 13.94 5.28
C VAL A 197 8.81 14.27 5.39
N ARG A 198 9.58 13.30 5.89
CA ARG A 198 11.02 13.42 6.12
C ARG A 198 11.85 13.29 4.85
N GLY A 199 12.94 14.06 4.79
CA GLY A 199 13.99 13.93 3.79
C GLY A 199 13.57 14.28 2.37
N GLN A 200 12.42 14.92 2.16
CA GLN A 200 11.90 15.23 0.83
C GLN A 200 11.86 16.72 0.52
N PHE A 201 11.49 17.55 1.49
CA PHE A 201 11.25 18.98 1.28
C PHE A 201 12.29 19.81 2.04
N PHE A 202 12.95 20.73 1.34
CA PHE A 202 14.02 21.56 1.92
C PHE A 202 13.91 23.02 1.49
N PHE A 203 14.12 23.93 2.43
CA PHE A 203 14.35 25.34 2.14
C PHE A 203 15.73 25.55 1.51
N LEU A 204 15.82 26.43 0.51
CA LEU A 204 17.08 26.82 -0.12
C LEU A 204 17.78 27.95 0.63
N VAL A 205 17.01 28.75 1.38
CA VAL A 205 17.45 29.86 2.22
C VAL A 205 17.26 29.51 3.70
N ASP A 206 17.85 30.30 4.60
CA ASP A 206 17.53 30.16 6.03
C ASP A 206 16.05 30.56 6.24
N PRO A 207 15.19 29.66 6.74
CA PRO A 207 13.78 29.98 6.91
C PRO A 207 13.53 31.08 7.93
N GLN A 208 14.48 31.39 8.83
CA GLN A 208 14.39 32.53 9.74
C GLN A 208 14.43 33.89 9.02
N GLU A 209 14.90 33.93 7.77
CA GLU A 209 14.89 35.12 6.92
C GLU A 209 13.55 35.29 6.16
N ILE A 210 12.66 34.31 6.20
CA ILE A 210 11.36 34.34 5.52
C ILE A 210 10.36 35.11 6.39
N GLU A 211 9.56 35.99 5.77
CA GLU A 211 8.45 36.68 6.43
C GLU A 211 7.50 35.66 7.10
N ASP A 212 7.02 36.00 8.30
CA ASP A 212 6.12 35.17 9.12
C ASP A 212 6.67 33.84 9.67
N TYR A 213 7.98 33.58 9.59
CA TYR A 213 8.58 32.44 10.30
C TYR A 213 8.29 32.46 11.82
N PRO A 214 7.86 31.34 12.44
CA PRO A 214 7.78 29.97 11.93
C PRO A 214 6.47 29.58 11.22
N TYR A 215 5.50 30.48 11.12
CA TYR A 215 4.17 30.24 10.54
C TYR A 215 4.13 30.44 9.02
N VAL A 216 5.10 29.85 8.31
CA VAL A 216 5.26 30.03 6.87
C VAL A 216 4.21 29.22 6.10
N ASP A 217 3.38 29.89 5.29
CA ASP A 217 2.58 29.24 4.26
C ASP A 217 3.46 28.96 3.03
N ALA A 218 3.96 27.73 2.94
CA ALA A 218 4.89 27.31 1.88
C ALA A 218 4.33 27.46 0.46
N LEU A 219 3.00 27.43 0.29
CA LEU A 219 2.33 27.54 -1.00
C LEU A 219 2.11 29.00 -1.42
N ALA A 220 2.07 29.93 -0.46
CA ALA A 220 1.90 31.36 -0.71
C ALA A 220 3.22 32.12 -0.89
N LEU A 221 4.37 31.46 -0.68
CA LEU A 221 5.69 32.07 -0.84
C LEU A 221 5.93 32.60 -2.26
N ASP A 222 6.65 33.72 -2.34
CA ASP A 222 7.14 34.30 -3.59
C ASP A 222 8.58 34.82 -3.45
N LEU A 223 9.14 35.37 -4.53
CA LEU A 223 10.52 35.88 -4.57
C LEU A 223 10.76 37.11 -3.67
N SER A 224 9.70 37.77 -3.20
CA SER A 224 9.77 38.94 -2.34
C SER A 224 9.70 38.60 -0.85
N SER A 225 9.37 37.35 -0.50
CA SER A 225 9.30 36.88 0.89
C SER A 225 10.66 36.84 1.59
N VAL A 226 11.77 37.01 0.86
CA VAL A 226 13.16 36.99 1.37
C VAL A 226 13.99 38.05 0.65
N SER A 227 15.10 38.49 1.28
CA SER A 227 16.05 39.41 0.66
C SER A 227 16.60 38.88 -0.68
N PRO A 228 16.75 39.72 -1.73
CA PRO A 228 17.34 39.32 -3.01
C PRO A 228 18.78 38.80 -2.91
N GLY A 229 19.50 39.15 -1.82
CA GLY A 229 20.88 38.71 -1.60
C GLY A 229 21.02 37.23 -1.24
N THR A 230 19.97 36.58 -0.75
CA THR A 230 19.98 35.15 -0.38
C THR A 230 19.11 34.30 -1.29
N THR A 231 18.16 34.91 -2.00
CA THR A 231 17.25 34.24 -2.93
C THR A 231 17.94 33.82 -4.23
N PRO A 232 17.68 32.62 -4.77
CA PRO A 232 18.18 32.22 -6.10
C PRO A 232 17.76 33.18 -7.22
N GLY A 233 18.68 33.42 -8.16
CA GLY A 233 18.50 34.25 -9.34
C GLY A 233 17.97 33.46 -10.54
N ILE A 234 18.29 33.95 -11.75
CA ILE A 234 17.83 33.33 -13.01
C ILE A 234 18.55 32.02 -13.36
N GLU A 235 19.72 31.80 -12.77
CA GLU A 235 20.55 30.63 -13.01
C GLU A 235 19.94 29.41 -12.31
N PRO A 236 19.92 28.22 -12.95
CA PRO A 236 19.34 27.03 -12.35
C PRO A 236 20.01 26.68 -11.01
N VAL A 237 19.17 26.39 -10.00
CA VAL A 237 19.66 25.80 -8.75
C VAL A 237 20.25 24.43 -9.07
N GLN A 238 21.42 24.10 -8.52
CA GLN A 238 22.11 22.82 -8.75
C GLN A 238 22.13 22.02 -7.44
N LEU A 239 21.49 20.84 -7.45
CA LEU A 239 21.43 19.96 -6.28
C LEU A 239 22.36 18.77 -6.43
N TYR A 240 22.93 18.36 -5.30
CA TYR A 240 23.92 17.31 -5.20
C TYR A 240 23.58 16.39 -4.04
N ARG A 241 23.45 15.09 -4.33
CA ARG A 241 23.21 14.06 -3.31
C ARG A 241 24.50 13.31 -3.02
N PHE A 242 24.80 13.09 -1.75
CA PHE A 242 25.95 12.26 -1.37
C PHE A 242 25.77 10.81 -1.79
N GLU A 243 26.85 10.19 -2.26
CA GLU A 243 26.91 8.80 -2.67
C GLU A 243 27.94 8.02 -1.83
N ASP A 244 27.45 7.12 -0.98
CA ASP A 244 28.31 6.29 -0.12
C ASP A 244 28.63 4.92 -0.73
N GLU A 245 27.95 4.54 -1.82
CA GLU A 245 28.05 3.18 -2.31
C GLU A 245 29.35 2.98 -3.13
N PRO A 246 30.28 2.12 -2.67
CA PRO A 246 31.65 2.05 -3.22
C PRO A 246 31.69 1.66 -4.71
N ALA A 247 30.67 0.96 -5.18
CA ALA A 247 30.53 0.54 -6.58
C ALA A 247 30.43 1.73 -7.55
N PHE A 248 29.83 2.84 -7.11
CA PHE A 248 29.67 4.05 -7.93
C PHE A 248 30.85 5.02 -7.79
N GLN A 249 31.66 4.88 -6.74
CA GLN A 249 32.80 5.76 -6.47
C GLN A 249 33.99 5.54 -7.42
N GLN A 250 34.08 4.39 -8.12
CA GLN A 250 35.32 4.01 -8.82
C GLN A 250 35.44 4.44 -10.29
N GLN A 251 34.39 4.87 -11.00
CA GLN A 251 34.54 5.30 -12.41
C GLN A 251 33.31 5.87 -13.12
N VAL A 252 32.40 6.56 -12.42
CA VAL A 252 31.17 7.05 -13.08
C VAL A 252 31.31 8.54 -13.45
N GLU A 253 31.19 8.83 -14.73
CA GLU A 253 31.06 10.20 -15.27
C GLU A 253 29.84 10.87 -14.62
N GLY A 254 30.02 12.04 -13.99
CA GLY A 254 28.93 12.80 -13.33
C GLY A 254 28.95 12.88 -11.80
N PHE A 255 30.01 12.40 -11.15
CA PHE A 255 30.26 12.60 -9.71
C PHE A 255 31.36 13.63 -9.47
N ILE A 256 31.27 14.34 -8.36
CA ILE A 256 32.29 15.30 -7.91
C ILE A 256 32.69 15.00 -6.46
N GLN A 257 33.96 15.22 -6.14
CA GLN A 257 34.40 15.27 -4.75
C GLN A 257 34.29 16.72 -4.25
N ALA A 258 33.51 16.96 -3.19
CA ALA A 258 33.22 18.30 -2.69
C ALA A 258 33.18 18.36 -1.16
N ASP A 259 33.24 19.58 -0.63
CA ASP A 259 32.96 19.89 0.78
C ASP A 259 31.64 20.65 0.89
N ALA A 260 30.68 20.11 1.61
CA ALA A 260 29.39 20.74 1.84
C ALA A 260 29.37 21.38 3.25
N VAL A 261 29.00 22.66 3.31
CA VAL A 261 29.08 23.47 4.53
C VAL A 261 27.73 24.06 4.90
N ALA A 262 27.36 23.97 6.18
CA ALA A 262 26.27 24.72 6.78
C ALA A 262 26.78 25.47 8.01
N GLU A 263 26.29 26.70 8.20
CA GLU A 263 26.64 27.54 9.35
C GLU A 263 25.38 28.17 9.91
N LYS A 264 25.21 28.12 11.23
CA LYS A 264 24.10 28.73 11.95
C LYS A 264 24.54 29.10 13.36
N ASP A 265 24.23 30.31 13.82
CA ASP A 265 24.53 30.79 15.19
C ASP A 265 26.00 30.59 15.63
N GLY A 266 26.95 30.68 14.67
CA GLY A 266 28.38 30.44 14.89
C GLY A 266 28.80 28.98 14.98
N GLU A 267 27.86 28.03 14.90
CA GLU A 267 28.15 26.62 14.71
C GLU A 267 28.33 26.32 13.21
N ARG A 268 29.43 25.65 12.86
CA ARG A 268 29.75 25.27 11.49
C ARG A 268 29.85 23.75 11.35
N VAL A 269 29.06 23.19 10.45
CA VAL A 269 29.10 21.78 10.05
C VAL A 269 29.71 21.68 8.66
N VAL A 270 30.67 20.78 8.50
CA VAL A 270 31.32 20.48 7.21
C VAL A 270 31.25 18.98 6.99
N GLU A 271 30.69 18.60 5.86
CA GLU A 271 30.59 17.20 5.40
C GLU A 271 31.33 17.07 4.08
N SER A 272 32.05 15.97 3.90
CA SER A 272 33.00 15.78 2.81
C SER A 272 32.74 14.46 2.12
N GLY A 273 32.66 14.44 0.79
CA GLY A 273 32.32 13.20 0.11
C GLY A 273 32.22 13.28 -1.40
N TRP A 274 31.78 12.17 -1.99
CA TRP A 274 31.36 12.09 -3.38
C TRP A 274 29.91 12.50 -3.50
N PHE A 275 29.63 13.39 -4.44
CA PHE A 275 28.31 13.92 -4.70
C PHE A 275 27.91 13.66 -6.15
N ARG A 276 26.68 13.17 -6.34
CA ARG A 276 26.04 13.03 -7.64
C ARG A 276 25.19 14.26 -7.92
N TYR A 277 25.32 14.83 -9.12
CA TYR A 277 24.40 15.85 -9.60
C TYR A 277 22.99 15.26 -9.76
N LEU A 278 21.99 15.97 -9.24
CA LEU A 278 20.57 15.67 -9.42
C LEU A 278 20.03 16.45 -10.63
N GLN A 279 19.24 15.79 -11.46
CA GLN A 279 18.66 16.40 -12.66
C GLN A 279 17.36 17.16 -12.33
N PRO A 280 17.26 18.47 -12.64
CA PRO A 280 16.04 19.23 -12.44
C PRO A 280 14.87 18.64 -13.25
N GLY A 281 13.69 18.56 -12.63
CA GLY A 281 12.50 17.99 -13.23
C GLY A 281 12.48 16.46 -13.25
N LEU A 282 13.62 15.78 -13.13
CA LEU A 282 13.68 14.32 -13.02
C LEU A 282 13.87 13.87 -11.57
N ASP A 283 14.91 14.36 -10.90
CA ASP A 283 15.27 13.95 -9.54
C ASP A 283 14.63 14.88 -8.47
N TYR A 284 14.37 16.14 -8.82
CA TYR A 284 13.78 17.11 -7.91
C TYR A 284 12.99 18.20 -8.66
N PHE A 285 12.21 18.95 -7.90
CA PHE A 285 11.44 20.10 -8.33
C PHE A 285 11.80 21.31 -7.47
N VAL A 286 11.86 22.49 -8.08
CA VAL A 286 12.02 23.77 -7.38
C VAL A 286 10.68 24.48 -7.41
N HIS A 287 10.21 24.93 -6.25
CA HIS A 287 8.97 25.69 -6.17
C HIS A 287 9.07 27.00 -6.98
N PRO A 288 7.99 27.52 -7.58
CA PRO A 288 8.03 28.76 -8.35
C PRO A 288 8.53 29.99 -7.58
N SER A 289 8.44 29.97 -6.24
CA SER A 289 9.04 31.00 -5.39
C SER A 289 10.56 31.00 -5.39
N GLY A 290 11.20 29.89 -5.80
CA GLY A 290 12.64 29.71 -5.71
C GLY A 290 13.17 29.51 -4.29
N LEU A 291 12.31 29.40 -3.27
CA LEU A 291 12.74 29.37 -1.86
C LEU A 291 12.83 27.96 -1.27
N TRP A 292 12.25 26.95 -1.91
CA TRP A 292 12.31 25.57 -1.45
C TRP A 292 12.25 24.58 -2.61
N ILE A 293 12.66 23.35 -2.33
CA ILE A 293 12.72 22.23 -3.27
C ILE A 293 12.01 21.00 -2.72
N ALA A 294 11.55 20.14 -3.63
CA ALA A 294 11.04 18.82 -3.34
C ALA A 294 11.83 17.77 -4.12
N LEU A 295 12.37 16.78 -3.42
CA LEU A 295 12.97 15.62 -4.05
C LEU A 295 11.90 14.63 -4.51
N ARG A 296 12.15 13.93 -5.63
CA ARG A 296 11.28 12.82 -6.05
C ARG A 296 11.48 11.57 -5.20
N SER A 297 12.70 11.38 -4.67
CA SER A 297 13.04 10.31 -3.75
C SER A 297 13.48 10.91 -2.42
N SER A 298 12.85 10.50 -1.33
CA SER A 298 13.22 10.92 0.03
C SER A 298 14.64 10.47 0.38
N LEU A 299 15.34 11.31 1.14
CA LEU A 299 16.65 11.00 1.69
C LEU A 299 16.55 10.16 2.95
N ARG A 300 17.51 9.25 3.10
CA ARG A 300 17.73 8.50 4.34
C ARG A 300 18.44 9.37 5.38
N ARG A 301 18.50 8.87 6.62
CA ARG A 301 19.09 9.59 7.75
C ARG A 301 20.59 9.86 7.57
N ASP A 302 21.29 8.93 6.95
CA ASP A 302 22.72 8.91 6.66
C ASP A 302 23.09 9.63 5.35
N GLU A 303 22.11 9.95 4.53
CA GLU A 303 22.34 10.67 3.28
C GLU A 303 22.42 12.19 3.49
N MET A 304 23.21 12.83 2.62
CA MET A 304 23.44 14.27 2.64
C MET A 304 22.92 14.89 1.37
N LEU A 305 22.48 16.15 1.49
CA LEU A 305 22.05 16.97 0.37
C LEU A 305 22.77 18.31 0.41
N ALA A 306 23.32 18.69 -0.73
CA ALA A 306 23.99 19.96 -0.91
C ALA A 306 23.44 20.69 -2.15
N VAL A 307 23.64 21.99 -2.19
CA VAL A 307 23.15 22.89 -3.23
C VAL A 307 24.21 23.94 -3.57
N THR A 308 24.19 24.40 -4.81
CA THR A 308 24.78 25.67 -5.21
C THR A 308 23.85 26.41 -6.17
N TYR A 309 23.86 27.74 -6.10
CA TYR A 309 23.10 28.61 -6.99
C TYR A 309 23.71 30.00 -7.02
N VAL A 310 23.36 30.77 -8.05
CA VAL A 310 23.65 32.21 -8.12
C VAL A 310 22.45 32.97 -7.56
N THR A 311 22.67 33.92 -6.67
CA THR A 311 21.61 34.73 -6.05
C THR A 311 21.03 35.73 -7.05
N ALA A 312 19.89 36.35 -6.71
CA ALA A 312 19.29 37.38 -7.55
C ALA A 312 20.18 38.63 -7.71
N LEU A 313 21.13 38.86 -6.78
CA LEU A 313 22.13 39.92 -6.87
C LEU A 313 23.40 39.51 -7.65
N GLY A 314 23.54 38.23 -8.02
CA GLY A 314 24.68 37.71 -8.78
C GLY A 314 25.82 37.12 -7.93
N ASP A 315 25.65 37.06 -6.61
CA ASP A 315 26.60 36.37 -5.72
C ASP A 315 26.42 34.86 -5.81
N THR A 316 27.44 34.07 -5.49
CA THR A 316 27.37 32.61 -5.53
C THR A 316 27.19 32.01 -4.14
N VAL A 317 26.16 31.19 -3.96
CA VAL A 317 26.02 30.32 -2.78
C VAL A 317 26.71 28.99 -3.08
N GLY A 318 27.83 28.74 -2.41
CA GLY A 318 28.77 27.69 -2.81
C GLY A 318 29.47 28.01 -4.14
N ASP A 319 30.31 27.08 -4.60
CA ASP A 319 31.00 27.15 -5.88
C ASP A 319 30.06 26.69 -7.01
N TYR A 320 29.51 27.64 -7.75
CA TYR A 320 28.59 27.37 -8.86
C TYR A 320 29.31 26.68 -10.03
N ASN A 321 28.68 25.67 -10.65
CA ASN A 321 29.31 24.72 -11.58
C ASN A 321 30.55 24.02 -10.98
N PRO A 322 30.39 23.31 -9.84
CA PRO A 322 31.48 22.74 -9.06
C PRO A 322 32.31 21.70 -9.84
N GLU A 323 31.74 21.07 -10.88
CA GLU A 323 32.44 20.17 -11.80
C GLU A 323 33.66 20.84 -12.45
N ARG A 324 33.59 22.15 -12.73
CA ARG A 324 34.71 22.88 -13.33
C ARG A 324 35.93 22.92 -12.43
N LEU A 325 35.72 23.09 -11.12
CA LEU A 325 36.77 23.07 -10.11
C LEU A 325 37.27 21.65 -9.87
N HIS A 326 36.36 20.68 -9.77
CA HIS A 326 36.71 19.27 -9.59
C HIS A 326 37.59 18.73 -10.74
N ASN A 327 37.22 19.03 -11.99
CA ASN A 327 37.89 18.51 -13.18
C ASN A 327 39.33 19.05 -13.36
N VAL A 328 39.68 20.17 -12.71
CA VAL A 328 41.06 20.68 -12.67
C VAL A 328 41.82 20.25 -11.41
N GLY A 329 41.27 19.31 -10.64
CA GLY A 329 41.85 18.76 -9.41
C GLY A 329 41.57 19.57 -8.15
N GLY A 330 40.66 20.55 -8.21
CA GLY A 330 40.20 21.33 -7.07
C GLY A 330 39.12 20.61 -6.26
N ARG A 331 38.79 21.17 -5.11
CA ARG A 331 37.72 20.68 -4.23
C ARG A 331 36.67 21.78 -4.03
N PRO A 332 35.54 21.75 -4.77
CA PRO A 332 34.49 22.75 -4.65
C PRO A 332 33.82 22.70 -3.28
N THR A 333 33.33 23.86 -2.84
CA THR A 333 32.53 24.05 -1.64
C THR A 333 31.05 24.22 -1.99
N LEU A 334 30.15 23.43 -1.41
CA LEU A 334 28.71 23.50 -1.61
C LEU A 334 28.01 23.99 -0.33
N LYS A 335 26.79 24.52 -0.45
CA LYS A 335 25.93 24.78 0.72
C LYS A 335 25.24 23.47 1.12
N LEU A 336 25.39 23.06 2.38
CA LEU A 336 24.78 21.86 2.91
C LEU A 336 23.33 22.14 3.32
N LEU A 337 22.36 21.44 2.72
CA LEU A 337 20.95 21.51 3.09
C LEU A 337 20.59 20.49 4.16
N LYS A 338 21.17 19.29 4.07
CA LYS A 338 20.96 18.20 5.03
C LYS A 338 22.26 17.48 5.32
N ALA A 339 22.65 17.44 6.60
CA ALA A 339 23.78 16.65 7.07
C ALA A 339 23.39 15.18 7.35
N SER A 340 24.40 14.35 7.56
CA SER A 340 24.22 12.94 7.89
C SER A 340 24.05 12.71 9.41
N GLY A 341 23.31 11.67 9.78
CA GLY A 341 23.34 11.09 11.12
C GLY A 341 23.02 12.08 12.24
N ALA A 342 23.98 12.31 13.15
CA ALA A 342 23.82 13.16 14.33
C ALA A 342 24.04 14.66 14.07
N ASN A 343 24.54 15.02 12.87
CA ASN A 343 24.73 16.41 12.46
C ASN A 343 23.43 17.02 11.91
N HIS A 344 22.37 16.22 11.78
CA HIS A 344 21.04 16.64 11.36
C HIS A 344 20.00 16.25 12.42
N GLN A 345 19.86 17.14 13.41
CA GLN A 345 18.96 17.00 14.56
C GLN A 345 18.61 18.40 15.09
N PRO A 346 17.54 18.57 15.88
CA PRO A 346 17.14 19.86 16.43
C PRO A 346 18.31 20.66 17.02
N GLY A 347 18.41 21.93 16.63
CA GLY A 347 19.48 22.84 17.05
C GLY A 347 20.75 22.81 16.18
N ARG A 348 20.90 21.84 15.27
CA ARG A 348 22.02 21.84 14.31
C ARG A 348 21.76 22.76 13.11
N PRO A 349 22.81 23.25 12.43
CA PRO A 349 22.66 24.17 11.30
C PRO A 349 21.77 23.70 10.14
N THR A 350 21.64 22.39 9.93
CA THR A 350 20.85 21.83 8.81
C THR A 350 19.43 21.42 9.17
N TRP A 351 19.04 21.50 10.45
CA TRP A 351 17.74 20.98 10.90
C TRP A 351 16.59 21.82 10.36
N ASP A 352 16.65 23.14 10.53
CA ASP A 352 15.56 24.04 10.12
C ASP A 352 15.44 24.15 8.59
N LEU A 353 16.47 23.73 7.85
CA LEU A 353 16.41 23.67 6.39
C LEU A 353 15.49 22.55 5.88
N GLU A 354 15.22 21.51 6.67
CA GLU A 354 14.21 20.50 6.36
C GLU A 354 12.82 21.01 6.75
N MET A 355 11.84 20.85 5.86
CA MET A 355 10.48 21.30 6.13
C MET A 355 9.74 20.28 7.00
N HIS A 356 9.24 20.75 8.15
CA HIS A 356 8.55 19.94 9.15
C HIS A 356 7.02 20.15 9.14
N GLN A 357 6.50 20.84 8.13
CA GLN A 357 5.10 21.25 8.01
C GLN A 357 4.39 20.64 6.78
N VAL A 358 4.97 19.60 6.17
CA VAL A 358 4.42 18.89 5.02
C VAL A 358 4.05 17.47 5.46
N TYR A 359 2.83 17.03 5.19
CA TYR A 359 2.28 15.74 5.64
C TYR A 359 1.77 14.89 4.47
#